data_AF-A0A5Q5CEJ9-F1
#
_entry.id   AF-A0A5Q5CEJ9-F1
#
_cell.length_a   1.000
_cell.length_b   1.000
_cell.length_c   1.000
_cell.angle_alpha   90.00
_cell.angle_beta   90.00
_cell.angle_gamma   90.00
#
_symmetry.space_group_name_H-M   'P 1'
#
loop_
_entity.id
_entity.type
_entity.pdbx_description
1 polymer ?
#
loop_
_entity_poly.entity_id
_entity_poly.type
_entity_poly.pdbx_seq_one_letter_code
_entity_poly.pdbx_strand_id
1 'polypeptide(L)' 'MGDNHYRRYLEHRRRTHPGEPVLTEREYWRMRHAAADANPGARCC' A
#
# COMPACT_ATOMS: atom_id res chain seq x y z
N MET A 1 -18.34 -3.04 0.62
CA MET A 1 -17.93 -1.62 0.53
C MET A 1 -17.12 -1.27 1.77
N GLY A 2 -15.82 -1.47 1.74
CA GLY A 2 -15.03 -1.29 2.96
C GLY A 2 -13.56 -1.31 2.62
N ASP A 3 -13.09 -0.24 2.00
CA ASP A 3 -11.67 -0.09 1.70
C ASP A 3 -10.91 0.33 2.97
N ASN A 4 -10.89 -0.56 3.96
CA ASN A 4 -10.08 -0.40 5.18
C ASN A 4 -8.60 -0.69 4.92
N HIS A 5 -8.18 -0.80 3.64
CA HIS A 5 -6.77 -1.03 3.33
C HIS A 5 -5.89 0.10 3.84
N TYR A 6 -6.34 1.34 3.71
CA TYR A 6 -5.57 2.47 4.21
C TYR A 6 -5.46 2.46 5.75
N ARG A 7 -6.53 2.11 6.47
CA ARG A 7 -6.47 1.93 7.94
C ARG A 7 -5.52 0.82 8.35
N ARG A 8 -5.60 -0.35 7.71
CA ARG A 8 -4.70 -1.47 7.97
C ARG A 8 -3.24 -1.12 7.66
N TYR A 9 -3.01 -0.34 6.60
CA TYR A 9 -1.70 0.19 6.26
C TYR A 9 -1.17 1.11 7.37
N LEU A 10 -1.98 2.04 7.87
CA LEU A 10 -1.59 2.92 8.97
C LEU A 10 -1.27 2.14 10.25
N GLU A 11 -2.07 1.15 10.62
CA GLU A 11 -1.82 0.30 11.79
C GLU A 11 -0.51 -0.50 11.63
N HIS A 12 -0.29 -1.08 10.46
CA HIS A 12 0.94 -1.81 10.15
C HIS A 12 2.17 -0.90 10.13
N ARG A 13 2.06 0.27 9.52
CA ARG A 13 3.16 1.25 9.42
C ARG A 13 3.48 1.82 10.80
N ARG A 14 2.49 2.11 11.64
CA ARG A 14 2.71 2.54 13.05
C ARG A 14 3.44 1.48 13.88
N ARG A 15 3.16 0.19 13.64
CA ARG A 15 3.84 -0.92 14.34
C ARG A 15 5.26 -1.15 13.84
N THR A 16 5.47 -1.06 12.53
CA THR A 16 6.74 -1.44 11.89
C THR A 16 7.72 -0.27 11.81
N HIS A 17 7.22 0.95 11.65
CA HIS A 17 8.00 2.18 11.48
C HIS A 17 7.45 3.31 12.38
N PRO A 18 7.63 3.21 13.70
CA PRO A 18 7.25 4.29 14.60
C PRO A 18 8.12 5.53 14.33
N GLY A 19 7.51 6.60 13.82
CA GLY A 19 8.17 7.91 13.63
C GLY A 19 8.48 8.29 12.18
N GLU A 20 8.30 7.39 11.21
CA GLU A 20 8.37 7.76 9.79
C GLU A 20 7.05 8.33 9.28
N PRO A 21 7.10 9.28 8.33
CA PRO A 21 5.90 9.79 7.68
C PRO A 21 5.16 8.66 6.95
N VAL A 22 3.89 8.49 7.30
CA VAL A 22 2.99 7.57 6.60
C VAL A 22 2.63 8.14 5.23
N LEU A 23 2.70 7.32 4.19
CA LEU A 23 2.17 7.65 2.87
C LEU A 23 0.72 8.11 3.00
N THR A 24 0.37 9.18 2.28
CA THR A 24 -1.03 9.59 2.15
C THR A 24 -1.84 8.55 1.39
N GLU A 25 -3.17 8.56 1.51
CA GLU A 25 -4.04 7.59 0.82
C GLU A 25 -3.78 7.54 -0.69
N ARG A 26 -3.59 8.71 -1.32
CA ARG A 26 -3.31 8.82 -2.75
C ARG A 26 -1.95 8.22 -3.14
N GLU A 27 -0.94 8.40 -2.29
CA GLU A 27 0.38 7.79 -2.50
C GLU A 27 0.38 6.30 -2.25
N TYR A 28 -0.37 5.83 -1.26
CA TYR A 28 -0.57 4.40 -1.01
C TYR A 28 -1.19 3.71 -2.23
N TRP A 29 -2.24 4.29 -2.80
CA TRP A 29 -2.84 3.77 -4.04
C TRP A 29 -1.87 3.84 -5.21
N ARG A 30 -1.16 4.96 -5.39
CA ARG A 30 -0.15 5.08 -6.47
C ARG A 30 0.92 4.00 -6.34
N MET A 31 1.48 3.78 -5.15
CA MET A 31 2.49 2.75 -4.89
C MET A 31 1.92 1.36 -5.17
N ARG A 32 0.67 1.11 -4.78
CA ARG A 32 0.01 -0.18 -4.99
C ARG A 32 -0.27 -0.47 -6.45
N HIS A 33 -0.77 0.53 -7.19
CA HIS A 33 -0.97 0.43 -8.63
C HIS A 33 0.36 0.30 -9.36
N ALA A 34 1.40 1.05 -8.96
CA ALA A 34 2.74 0.91 -9.50
C ALA A 34 3.35 -0.46 -9.19
N ALA A 35 3.11 -1.03 -8.01
CA ALA A 35 3.57 -2.38 -7.67
C ALA A 35 2.79 -3.47 -8.43
N ALA A 36 1.51 -3.24 -8.72
CA ALA A 36 0.69 -4.11 -9.55
C ALA A 36 1.07 -4.03 -11.04
N ASP A 37 1.43 -2.84 -11.51
CA ASP A 37 1.91 -2.57 -12.87
C ASP A 37 3.34 -3.10 -13.08
N ALA A 38 4.24 -2.88 -12.11
CA ALA A 38 5.63 -3.33 -12.14
C ALA A 38 5.80 -4.84 -11.90
N ASN A 39 4.77 -5.53 -11.40
CA ASN A 39 4.72 -6.99 -11.36
C ASN A 39 3.64 -7.53 -12.32
N PRO A 40 3.82 -7.40 -13.65
CA PRO A 40 2.96 -8.10 -14.60
C PRO A 40 3.22 -9.62 -14.59
N GLY A 41 4.24 -10.10 -13.86
CA GLY A 41 4.66 -11.50 -13.76
C GLY A 41 3.68 -12.48 -13.12
N ALA A 42 2.53 -12.03 -12.60
CA ALA A 42 1.40 -12.93 -12.32
C ALA A 42 0.61 -13.31 -13.61
N ARG A 43 0.98 -12.77 -14.78
CA ARG A 43 0.38 -13.07 -16.09
C ARG A 43 1.32 -13.88 -17.00
N CYS A 44 2.28 -14.60 -16.43
CA CYS A 44 3.00 -15.63 -17.18
C CYS A 44 2.85 -16.96 -16.45
N CYS A 45 1.69 -17.59 -16.66
CA CYS A 45 1.49 -19.01 -17.00
C CYS A 45 -0.02 -19.26 -17.13
#